data_AF-A0AAU1WIE4-F1
#
_entry.id   AF-A0AAU1WIE4-F1
#
_cell.length_a   1.000
_cell.length_b   1.000
_cell.length_c   1.000
_cell.angle_alpha   90.00
_cell.angle_beta   90.00
_cell.angle_gamma   90.00
#
_symmetry.space_group_name_H-M   'P 1'
#
loop_
_entity.id
_entity.type
_entity.pdbx_description
1 polymer ?
#
loop_
_entity_poly.entity_id
_entity_poly.type
_entity_poly.pdbx_seq_one_letter_code
_entity_poly.pdbx_strand_id
1 'polypeptide(L)'
;MTVLVVTGTGTEIGKTVTTAAVAAAALAAGRSVAVLKPAQTGVGPGERGDADEVTRLVGGGVTAVELARYPEPLAPATAALRAGLPPVRPHEVAEAAAKLATDHDLVLVEGAGGLLVRFDADGGTLADAARQLGAPVLVVAAAGLGTLNSTALTTEALRARDLTPLGVVVGNWPEHPDLAARCNLADFPEVSGTKLLGAIPEGAGARPDFRESAPSWLAPELAGTWDAAAFAASAYPR
;
A
#
# COMPACT_ATOMS: atom_id res chain seq x y z
N MET A 1 13.04 -2.28 9.95
CA MET A 1 12.03 -1.20 9.80
C MET A 1 10.78 -1.65 10.53
N THR A 2 10.34 -0.88 11.52
CA THR A 2 9.17 -1.24 12.34
C THR A 2 7.87 -0.72 11.73
N VAL A 3 7.87 0.44 11.06
CA VAL A 3 6.68 0.99 10.39
C VAL A 3 6.95 1.16 8.90
N LEU A 4 6.00 0.75 8.06
CA LEU A 4 5.99 0.96 6.62
C LEU A 4 4.66 1.57 6.20
N VAL A 5 4.70 2.73 5.56
CA VAL A 5 3.50 3.38 5.03
C VAL A 5 3.24 2.90 3.62
N VAL A 6 2.01 2.47 3.34
CA VAL A 6 1.58 1.99 2.02
C VAL A 6 0.65 3.04 1.39
N THR A 7 1.11 3.64 0.29
CA THR A 7 0.33 4.60 -0.49
C THR A 7 0.11 4.10 -1.92
N GLY A 8 -0.59 4.87 -2.73
CA GLY A 8 -0.84 4.52 -4.13
C GLY A 8 -0.75 5.71 -5.07
N THR A 9 -0.70 5.42 -6.36
CA THR A 9 -0.84 6.43 -7.43
C THR A 9 -2.30 6.75 -7.75
N GLY A 10 -3.26 6.11 -7.06
CA GLY A 10 -4.69 6.25 -7.30
C GLY A 10 -5.56 5.37 -6.39
N THR A 11 -6.84 5.26 -6.73
CA THR A 11 -7.82 4.34 -6.11
C THR A 11 -7.82 3.00 -6.86
N GLU A 12 -8.23 1.92 -6.19
CA GLU A 12 -8.44 0.59 -6.83
C GLU A 12 -7.23 -0.03 -7.55
N ILE A 13 -6.03 0.49 -7.32
CA ILE A 13 -4.78 -0.02 -7.92
C ILE A 13 -4.14 -1.19 -7.15
N GLY A 14 -4.86 -1.82 -6.22
CA GLY A 14 -4.38 -2.99 -5.46
C GLY A 14 -3.61 -2.71 -4.16
N LYS A 15 -3.84 -1.56 -3.49
CA LYS A 15 -3.21 -1.24 -2.19
C LYS A 15 -3.49 -2.32 -1.15
N THR A 16 -4.76 -2.63 -0.90
CA THR A 16 -5.19 -3.62 0.12
C THR A 16 -4.56 -4.98 -0.12
N VAL A 17 -4.55 -5.45 -1.36
CA VAL A 17 -3.93 -6.72 -1.75
C VAL A 17 -2.40 -6.68 -1.58
N THR A 18 -1.77 -5.55 -1.90
CA THR A 18 -0.33 -5.36 -1.68
C THR A 18 0.00 -5.35 -0.20
N THR A 19 -0.77 -4.65 0.64
CA THR A 19 -0.64 -4.65 2.11
C THR A 19 -0.75 -6.08 2.64
N ALA A 20 -1.74 -6.85 2.17
CA ALA A 20 -1.90 -8.25 2.54
C ALA A 20 -0.72 -9.13 2.10
N ALA A 21 -0.19 -8.91 0.90
CA ALA A 21 0.95 -9.68 0.39
C ALA A 21 2.22 -9.41 1.23
N VAL A 22 2.48 -8.15 1.58
CA VAL A 22 3.61 -7.78 2.45
C VAL A 22 3.41 -8.36 3.85
N ALA A 23 2.18 -8.33 4.39
CA ALA A 23 1.86 -8.96 5.67
C ALA A 23 2.10 -10.48 5.64
N ALA A 24 1.63 -11.17 4.60
CA ALA A 24 1.83 -12.60 4.42
C ALA A 24 3.31 -12.98 4.35
N ALA A 25 4.12 -12.21 3.59
CA ALA A 25 5.56 -12.43 3.49
C ALA A 25 6.28 -12.20 4.83
N ALA A 26 5.93 -11.14 5.55
CA ALA A 26 6.49 -10.87 6.88
C ALA A 26 6.13 -11.96 7.90
N LEU A 27 4.87 -12.43 7.91
CA LEU A 27 4.43 -13.54 8.76
C LEU A 27 5.16 -14.84 8.42
N ALA A 28 5.35 -15.14 7.12
CA ALA A 28 6.12 -16.30 6.68
C ALA A 28 7.59 -16.23 7.12
N ALA A 29 8.14 -15.01 7.23
CA ALA A 29 9.46 -14.74 7.80
C ALA A 29 9.48 -14.72 9.35
N GLY A 30 8.38 -15.08 10.01
CA GLY A 30 8.29 -15.20 11.47
C GLY A 30 8.11 -13.88 12.23
N ARG A 31 7.74 -12.79 11.55
CA ARG A 31 7.53 -11.47 12.17
C ARG A 31 6.10 -11.31 12.67
N SER A 32 5.90 -10.60 13.78
CA SER A 32 4.58 -10.11 14.18
C SER A 32 4.16 -8.89 13.36
N VAL A 33 2.90 -8.84 12.91
CA VAL A 33 2.41 -7.81 11.98
C VAL A 33 1.14 -7.13 12.49
N ALA A 34 1.11 -5.81 12.45
CA ALA A 34 -0.10 -5.00 12.59
C ALA A 34 -0.40 -4.27 11.28
N VAL A 35 -1.69 -4.10 10.98
CA VAL A 35 -2.18 -3.30 9.86
C VAL A 35 -3.09 -2.20 10.39
N LEU A 36 -2.68 -0.97 10.17
CA LEU A 36 -3.41 0.23 10.52
C LEU A 36 -4.02 0.84 9.26
N LYS A 37 -5.34 0.87 9.18
CA LYS A 37 -6.11 1.62 8.19
C LYS A 37 -6.65 2.89 8.84
N PRO A 38 -6.03 4.05 8.68
CA PRO A 38 -6.41 5.22 9.45
C PRO A 38 -7.88 5.64 9.22
N ALA A 39 -8.28 5.75 7.95
CA ALA A 39 -9.61 6.15 7.56
C ALA A 39 -10.17 5.17 6.54
N GLN A 40 -11.15 4.38 6.96
CA GLN A 40 -11.94 3.53 6.08
C GLN A 40 -13.12 4.34 5.55
N THR A 41 -13.32 4.35 4.24
CA THR A 41 -14.47 5.04 3.59
C THR A 41 -15.28 4.05 2.76
N GLY A 42 -16.52 4.41 2.42
CA GLY A 42 -17.37 3.64 1.52
C GLY A 42 -17.93 2.34 2.06
N VAL A 43 -17.85 2.11 3.37
CA VAL A 43 -18.38 0.90 4.03
C VAL A 43 -19.15 1.27 5.28
N GLY A 44 -20.29 0.61 5.46
CA GLY A 44 -21.17 0.77 6.61
C GLY A 44 -20.62 0.12 7.88
N PRO A 45 -21.30 0.35 9.03
CA PRO A 45 -21.01 -0.38 10.26
C PRO A 45 -21.17 -1.89 10.07
N GLY A 46 -20.16 -2.67 10.45
CA GLY A 46 -20.17 -4.14 10.36
C GLY A 46 -19.89 -4.72 8.97
N GLU A 47 -19.75 -3.89 7.94
CA GLU A 47 -19.25 -4.34 6.64
C GLU A 47 -17.73 -4.57 6.68
N ARG A 48 -17.19 -5.38 5.77
CA ARG A 48 -15.74 -5.62 5.74
C ARG A 48 -15.02 -4.41 5.16
N GLY A 49 -14.06 -3.86 5.89
CA GLY A 49 -13.13 -2.84 5.43
C GLY A 49 -11.84 -3.43 4.86
N ASP A 50 -10.91 -2.56 4.48
CA ASP A 50 -9.61 -2.95 3.91
C ASP A 50 -8.76 -3.74 4.94
N ALA A 51 -8.81 -3.37 6.22
CA ALA A 51 -8.08 -4.08 7.27
C ALA A 51 -8.65 -5.49 7.54
N ASP A 52 -9.98 -5.65 7.42
CA ASP A 52 -10.64 -6.95 7.48
C ASP A 52 -10.24 -7.83 6.29
N GLU A 53 -10.14 -7.22 5.10
CA GLU A 53 -9.73 -7.91 3.88
C GLU A 53 -8.28 -8.42 3.97
N VAL A 54 -7.36 -7.62 4.53
CA VAL A 54 -6.00 -8.06 4.83
C VAL A 54 -6.01 -9.25 5.79
N THR A 55 -6.80 -9.18 6.87
CA THR A 55 -6.92 -10.27 7.84
C THR A 55 -7.47 -11.56 7.21
N ARG A 56 -8.42 -11.44 6.29
CA ARG A 56 -8.97 -12.56 5.53
C ARG A 56 -7.92 -13.20 4.63
N LEU A 57 -7.17 -12.40 3.87
CA LEU A 57 -6.18 -12.87 2.90
C LEU A 57 -4.99 -13.58 3.54
N VAL A 58 -4.52 -13.09 4.70
CA VAL A 58 -3.41 -13.71 5.43
C VAL A 58 -3.84 -14.92 6.28
N GLY A 59 -5.14 -15.16 6.42
CA GLY A 59 -5.68 -16.25 7.23
C GLY A 59 -5.53 -16.03 8.74
N GLY A 60 -5.55 -14.76 9.18
CA GLY A 60 -5.31 -14.36 10.58
C GLY A 60 -3.83 -14.15 10.94
N GLY A 61 -3.56 -13.88 12.22
CA GLY A 61 -2.19 -13.63 12.71
C GLY A 61 -1.69 -12.19 12.54
N VAL A 62 -2.55 -11.29 12.04
CA VAL A 62 -2.32 -9.84 12.03
C VAL A 62 -3.19 -9.15 13.07
N THR A 63 -2.69 -8.05 13.65
CA THR A 63 -3.53 -7.10 14.40
C THR A 63 -4.06 -6.05 13.44
N ALA A 64 -5.36 -6.06 13.15
CA ALA A 64 -6.01 -5.08 12.29
C ALA A 64 -6.65 -3.94 13.13
N VAL A 65 -6.39 -2.70 12.74
CA VAL A 65 -6.89 -1.50 13.43
C VAL A 65 -7.41 -0.48 12.41
N GLU A 66 -8.61 0.04 12.67
CA GLU A 66 -9.15 1.24 12.01
C GLU A 66 -9.25 2.38 13.03
N LEU A 67 -8.86 3.61 12.66
CA LEU A 67 -9.07 4.77 13.55
C LEU A 67 -10.45 5.40 13.34
N ALA A 68 -10.92 5.45 12.10
CA ALA A 68 -12.24 5.93 11.76
C ALA A 68 -12.83 5.19 10.57
N ARG A 69 -14.17 5.14 10.53
CA ARG A 69 -14.96 4.58 9.44
C ARG A 69 -16.05 5.55 9.03
N TYR A 70 -16.15 5.80 7.73
CA TYR A 70 -17.10 6.72 7.12
C TYR A 70 -17.93 5.99 6.05
N PRO A 71 -19.26 6.13 6.02
CA PRO A 71 -20.12 5.30 5.17
C PRO A 71 -20.03 5.65 3.68
N GLU A 72 -19.69 6.89 3.34
CA GLU A 72 -19.71 7.34 1.95
C GLU A 72 -18.39 7.04 1.22
N PRO A 73 -18.42 6.60 -0.06
CA PRO A 73 -17.24 6.24 -0.86
C PRO A 73 -16.54 7.49 -1.40
N LEU A 74 -16.05 8.33 -0.49
CA LEU A 74 -15.40 9.61 -0.78
C LEU A 74 -14.00 9.65 -0.16
N ALA A 75 -13.23 10.69 -0.50
CA ALA A 75 -11.97 10.98 0.21
C ALA A 75 -12.24 11.19 1.70
N PRO A 76 -11.35 10.76 2.61
CA PRO A 76 -11.60 10.77 4.06
C PRO A 76 -12.08 12.10 4.63
N ALA A 77 -11.43 13.23 4.29
CA ALA A 77 -11.85 14.55 4.76
C ALA A 77 -13.30 14.87 4.37
N THR A 78 -13.68 14.58 3.12
CA THR A 78 -15.04 14.80 2.61
C THR A 78 -16.04 13.83 3.23
N ALA A 79 -15.66 12.56 3.39
CA ALA A 79 -16.49 11.54 3.99
C ALA A 79 -16.80 11.85 5.47
N ALA A 80 -15.79 12.26 6.24
CA ALA A 80 -15.94 12.72 7.62
C ALA A 80 -16.89 13.92 7.71
N LEU A 81 -16.66 14.94 6.88
CA LEU A 81 -17.49 16.14 6.83
C LEU A 81 -18.95 15.82 6.52
N ARG A 82 -19.21 14.99 5.52
CA ARG A 82 -20.58 14.63 5.11
C ARG A 82 -21.29 13.74 6.12
N ALA A 83 -20.56 12.87 6.81
CA ALA A 83 -21.09 12.05 7.89
C ALA A 83 -21.31 12.83 9.20
N GLY A 84 -20.83 14.08 9.30
CA GLY A 84 -20.83 14.84 10.55
C GLY A 84 -19.95 14.22 11.64
N LEU A 85 -18.91 13.48 11.24
CA LEU A 85 -17.98 12.77 12.12
C LEU A 85 -16.62 13.48 12.17
N PRO A 86 -15.83 13.32 13.25
CA PRO A 86 -14.50 13.91 13.33
C PRO A 86 -13.57 13.32 12.24
N PRO A 87 -12.73 14.15 11.59
CA PRO A 87 -11.72 13.67 10.67
C PRO A 87 -10.55 13.03 11.42
N VAL A 88 -9.85 12.10 10.76
CA VAL A 88 -8.58 11.56 11.25
C VAL A 88 -7.46 12.57 10.99
N ARG A 89 -6.59 12.78 11.97
CA ARG A 89 -5.46 13.70 11.89
C ARG A 89 -4.14 12.94 11.71
N PRO A 90 -3.17 13.48 10.97
CA PRO A 90 -1.89 12.80 10.77
C PRO A 90 -1.14 12.42 12.06
N HIS A 91 -1.26 13.22 13.12
CA HIS A 91 -0.64 12.89 14.41
C HIS A 91 -1.29 11.68 15.10
N GLU A 92 -2.62 11.52 15.01
CA GLU A 92 -3.33 10.35 15.54
C GLU A 92 -2.88 9.07 14.82
N VAL A 93 -2.63 9.17 13.51
CA VAL A 93 -2.06 8.06 12.72
C VAL A 93 -0.65 7.71 13.19
N ALA A 94 0.20 8.71 13.40
CA ALA A 94 1.56 8.51 13.86
C ALA A 94 1.59 7.90 15.28
N GLU A 95 0.79 8.41 16.20
CA GLU A 95 0.68 7.88 17.58
C GLU A 95 0.17 6.43 17.60
N ALA A 96 -0.88 6.13 16.83
CA ALA A 96 -1.40 4.78 16.74
C ALA A 96 -0.38 3.79 16.14
N ALA A 97 0.32 4.19 15.07
CA ALA A 97 1.35 3.37 14.46
C ALA A 97 2.55 3.16 15.40
N ALA A 98 3.00 4.20 16.10
CA ALA A 98 4.08 4.12 17.07
C ALA A 98 3.72 3.21 18.26
N LYS A 99 2.46 3.25 18.71
CA LYS A 99 1.96 2.33 19.74
C LYS A 99 1.94 0.88 19.25
N LEU A 100 1.45 0.61 18.05
CA LEU A 100 1.48 -0.75 17.49
C LEU A 100 2.93 -1.25 17.32
N ALA A 101 3.85 -0.35 16.98
CA ALA A 101 5.27 -0.66 16.81
C ALA A 101 5.99 -1.06 18.11
N THR A 102 5.37 -0.91 19.29
CA THR A 102 5.95 -1.43 20.54
C THR A 102 5.79 -2.94 20.67
N ASP A 103 4.74 -3.50 20.06
CA ASP A 103 4.32 -4.89 20.25
C ASP A 103 4.49 -5.73 18.97
N HIS A 104 4.74 -5.08 17.83
CA HIS A 104 4.83 -5.72 16.51
C HIS A 104 6.14 -5.39 15.78
N ASP A 105 6.72 -6.41 15.14
CA ASP A 105 7.94 -6.25 14.33
C ASP A 105 7.70 -5.40 13.08
N LEU A 106 6.47 -5.41 12.54
CA LEU A 106 6.04 -4.64 11.37
C LEU A 106 4.65 -4.05 11.57
N VAL A 107 4.52 -2.74 11.34
CA VAL A 107 3.25 -2.03 11.24
C VAL A 107 3.11 -1.51 9.82
N LEU A 108 2.07 -1.97 9.13
CA LEU A 108 1.69 -1.48 7.80
C LEU A 108 0.61 -0.41 7.97
N VAL A 109 0.90 0.82 7.55
CA VAL A 109 -0.08 1.92 7.59
C VAL A 109 -0.61 2.15 6.17
N GLU A 110 -1.82 1.68 5.90
CA GLU A 110 -2.40 1.78 4.57
C GLU A 110 -3.23 3.06 4.41
N GLY A 111 -2.89 3.86 3.40
CA GLY A 111 -3.65 5.06 3.05
C GLY A 111 -5.02 4.82 2.42
N ALA A 112 -5.70 5.93 2.11
CA ALA A 112 -6.88 5.96 1.25
C ALA A 112 -6.53 6.69 -0.05
N GLY A 113 -6.76 6.06 -1.21
CA GLY A 113 -6.39 6.64 -2.51
C GLY A 113 -4.88 6.84 -2.67
N GLY A 114 -4.45 8.06 -2.97
CA GLY A 114 -3.04 8.40 -3.19
C GLY A 114 -2.39 9.23 -2.08
N LEU A 115 -1.09 9.49 -2.20
CA LEU A 115 -0.25 10.09 -1.16
C LEU A 115 -0.80 11.38 -0.54
N LEU A 116 -1.33 12.27 -1.39
CA LEU A 116 -1.79 13.61 -0.99
C LEU A 116 -3.30 13.69 -0.75
N VAL A 117 -3.97 12.55 -0.61
CA VAL A 117 -5.37 12.52 -0.19
C VAL A 117 -5.48 13.12 1.21
N ARG A 118 -6.42 14.05 1.36
CA ARG A 118 -6.64 14.78 2.62
C ARG A 118 -7.47 13.95 3.59
N PHE A 119 -6.97 13.89 4.82
CA PHE A 119 -7.63 13.23 5.93
C PHE A 119 -8.47 14.21 6.73
N ASP A 120 -8.15 15.50 6.62
CA ASP A 120 -8.85 16.57 7.32
C ASP A 120 -8.95 17.89 6.53
N ALA A 121 -9.63 18.87 7.12
CA ALA A 121 -9.87 20.18 6.52
C ALA A 121 -8.61 21.09 6.49
N ASP A 122 -7.63 20.83 7.34
CA ASP A 122 -6.38 21.59 7.42
C ASP A 122 -5.37 21.15 6.35
N GLY A 123 -5.72 20.10 5.59
CA GLY A 123 -4.92 19.57 4.50
C GLY A 123 -3.95 18.47 4.92
N GLY A 124 -4.12 17.91 6.12
CA GLY A 124 -3.31 16.79 6.60
C GLY A 124 -3.46 15.56 5.71
N THR A 125 -2.34 14.89 5.43
CA THR A 125 -2.25 13.73 4.52
C THR A 125 -1.50 12.58 5.18
N LEU A 126 -1.48 11.43 4.52
CA LEU A 126 -0.65 10.30 4.94
C LEU A 126 0.86 10.63 4.88
N ALA A 127 1.28 11.54 4.00
CA ALA A 127 2.66 12.00 3.92
C ALA A 127 3.11 12.68 5.23
N ASP A 128 2.21 13.43 5.87
CA ASP A 128 2.49 14.10 7.14
C ASP A 128 2.68 13.09 8.28
N ALA A 129 1.87 12.02 8.31
CA ALA A 129 2.02 10.94 9.26
C ALA A 129 3.33 10.17 9.04
N ALA A 130 3.65 9.84 7.78
CA ALA A 130 4.91 9.19 7.41
C ALA A 130 6.12 10.00 7.87
N ARG A 131 6.06 11.34 7.72
CA ARG A 131 7.15 12.26 8.10
C ARG A 131 7.33 12.29 9.62
N GLN A 132 6.24 12.34 10.39
CA GLN A 132 6.31 12.30 11.85
C GLN A 132 6.91 10.98 12.36
N LEU A 133 6.63 9.87 11.68
CA LEU A 133 7.16 8.55 12.00
C LEU A 133 8.60 8.33 11.52
N GLY A 134 9.12 9.17 10.62
CA GLY A 134 10.34 8.87 9.85
C GLY A 134 10.22 7.57 9.04
N ALA A 135 8.99 7.18 8.67
CA ALA A 135 8.71 5.89 8.05
C ALA A 135 8.97 5.94 6.54
N PRO A 136 9.59 4.90 5.95
CA PRO A 136 9.65 4.75 4.51
C PRO A 136 8.25 4.53 3.92
N VAL A 137 8.09 4.88 2.65
CA VAL A 137 6.81 4.77 1.94
C VAL A 137 6.92 3.80 0.77
N LEU A 138 6.07 2.78 0.76
CA LEU A 138 5.85 1.89 -0.37
C LEU A 138 4.78 2.49 -1.29
N VAL A 139 5.09 2.61 -2.59
CA VAL A 139 4.16 3.16 -3.58
C VAL A 139 3.54 2.02 -4.38
N VAL A 140 2.23 1.89 -4.34
CA VAL A 140 1.50 0.94 -5.20
C VAL A 140 1.06 1.65 -6.47
N ALA A 141 1.41 1.09 -7.62
CA ALA A 141 1.13 1.65 -8.94
C ALA A 141 0.31 0.68 -9.81
N ALA A 142 -0.36 1.22 -10.82
CA ALA A 142 -1.00 0.43 -11.87
C ALA A 142 0.05 -0.07 -12.89
N ALA A 143 -0.29 -1.09 -13.68
CA ALA A 143 0.62 -1.58 -14.74
C ALA A 143 0.55 -0.74 -16.02
N GLY A 144 -0.62 -0.24 -16.38
CA GLY A 144 -0.93 0.27 -17.72
C GLY A 144 -0.41 1.67 -18.06
N LEU A 145 -0.78 2.14 -19.26
CA LEU A 145 -0.41 3.46 -19.78
C LEU A 145 -0.78 4.59 -18.83
N GLY A 146 0.14 5.56 -18.66
CA GLY A 146 0.00 6.69 -17.74
C GLY A 146 0.57 6.46 -16.34
N THR A 147 0.84 5.20 -15.96
CA THR A 147 1.37 4.86 -14.63
C THR A 147 2.74 5.47 -14.35
N LEU A 148 3.61 5.58 -15.36
CA LEU A 148 4.96 6.14 -15.21
C LEU A 148 4.90 7.59 -14.72
N ASN A 149 4.03 8.41 -15.31
CA ASN A 149 3.81 9.80 -14.87
C ASN A 149 3.32 9.87 -13.43
N SER A 150 2.26 9.13 -13.09
CA SER A 150 1.69 9.18 -11.74
C SER A 150 2.65 8.65 -10.69
N THR A 151 3.50 7.68 -11.05
CA THR A 151 4.55 7.15 -10.18
C THR A 151 5.66 8.17 -9.97
N ALA A 152 6.15 8.81 -11.04
CA ALA A 152 7.14 9.89 -10.96
C ALA A 152 6.64 11.03 -10.05
N LEU A 153 5.44 11.56 -10.33
CA LEU A 153 4.81 12.61 -9.51
C LEU A 153 4.69 12.22 -8.03
N THR A 154 4.32 10.97 -7.75
CA THR A 154 4.19 10.48 -6.37
C THR A 154 5.55 10.41 -5.67
N THR A 155 6.59 9.89 -6.33
CA THR A 155 7.92 9.80 -5.75
C THR A 155 8.64 11.15 -5.63
N GLU A 156 8.42 12.07 -6.57
CA GLU A 156 8.86 13.47 -6.45
C GLU A 156 8.18 14.14 -5.24
N ALA A 157 6.88 13.96 -5.06
CA ALA A 157 6.15 14.50 -3.93
C ALA A 157 6.63 13.93 -2.58
N LEU A 158 7.06 12.67 -2.53
CA LEU A 158 7.71 12.07 -1.37
C LEU A 158 9.05 12.75 -1.08
N ARG A 159 9.94 12.83 -2.08
CA ARG A 159 11.27 13.44 -1.91
C ARG A 159 11.19 14.91 -1.52
N ALA A 160 10.27 15.66 -2.11
CA ALA A 160 10.04 17.07 -1.77
C ALA A 160 9.55 17.29 -0.33
N ARG A 161 9.17 16.21 0.38
CA ARG A 161 8.76 16.20 1.79
C ARG A 161 9.76 15.47 2.70
N ASP A 162 10.98 15.26 2.20
CA ASP A 162 12.05 14.50 2.86
C ASP A 162 11.64 13.07 3.26
N LEU A 163 10.72 12.47 2.49
CA LEU A 163 10.31 11.08 2.67
C LEU A 163 11.09 10.15 1.76
N THR A 164 11.39 8.95 2.27
CA THR A 164 12.11 7.92 1.52
C THR A 164 11.11 7.02 0.79
N PRO A 165 11.03 7.06 -0.56
CA PRO A 165 10.31 6.04 -1.31
C PRO A 165 11.08 4.71 -1.23
N LEU A 166 10.53 3.73 -0.49
CA LEU A 166 11.13 2.39 -0.38
C LEU A 166 11.26 1.72 -1.75
N GLY A 167 10.21 1.87 -2.55
CA GLY A 167 10.11 1.30 -3.89
C GLY A 167 8.66 1.32 -4.40
N VAL A 168 8.48 0.75 -5.59
CA VAL A 168 7.19 0.65 -6.28
C VAL A 168 6.76 -0.81 -6.32
N VAL A 169 5.47 -1.08 -6.13
CA VAL A 169 4.86 -2.39 -6.42
C VAL A 169 3.74 -2.20 -7.43
N VAL A 170 3.70 -3.01 -8.47
CA VAL A 170 2.53 -3.07 -9.34
C VAL A 170 1.45 -3.87 -8.62
N GLY A 171 0.39 -3.20 -8.17
CA GLY A 171 -0.60 -3.81 -7.28
C GLY A 171 -1.60 -4.74 -7.97
N ASN A 172 -1.64 -4.73 -9.31
CA ASN A 172 -2.46 -5.63 -10.12
C ASN A 172 -1.81 -5.83 -11.50
N TRP A 173 -0.96 -6.84 -11.59
CA TRP A 173 -0.26 -7.26 -12.81
C TRP A 173 -1.17 -8.14 -13.67
N PRO A 174 -1.55 -7.71 -14.89
CA PRO A 174 -2.50 -8.44 -15.72
C PRO A 174 -2.02 -9.84 -16.10
N GLU A 175 -2.93 -10.81 -16.22
CA GLU A 175 -2.61 -12.14 -16.77
C GLU A 175 -2.16 -12.04 -18.24
N HIS A 176 -2.77 -11.11 -18.98
CA HIS A 176 -2.42 -10.76 -20.34
C HIS A 176 -1.99 -9.29 -20.42
N PRO A 177 -0.75 -8.96 -20.01
CA PRO A 177 -0.29 -7.58 -20.02
C PRO A 177 -0.22 -7.08 -21.47
N ASP A 178 -0.61 -5.83 -21.71
CA ASP A 178 -0.43 -5.19 -23.01
C ASP A 178 1.03 -4.74 -23.22
N LEU A 179 1.33 -4.13 -24.37
CA LEU A 179 2.69 -3.65 -24.63
C LEU A 179 3.13 -2.58 -23.63
N ALA A 180 2.22 -1.68 -23.23
CA ALA A 180 2.52 -0.62 -22.29
C ALA A 180 2.90 -1.19 -20.92
N ALA A 181 2.11 -2.11 -20.38
CA ALA A 181 2.37 -2.77 -19.10
C ALA A 181 3.73 -3.48 -19.09
N ARG A 182 4.06 -4.19 -20.17
CA ARG A 182 5.38 -4.85 -20.31
C ARG A 182 6.53 -3.86 -20.34
N CYS A 183 6.45 -2.81 -21.17
CA CYS A 183 7.51 -1.81 -21.27
C CYS A 183 7.70 -1.05 -19.94
N ASN A 184 6.61 -0.72 -19.26
CA ASN A 184 6.65 0.02 -18.00
C ASN A 184 7.47 -0.68 -16.91
N LEU A 185 7.56 -2.03 -16.91
CA LEU A 185 8.41 -2.77 -15.96
C LEU A 185 9.88 -2.32 -16.00
N ALA A 186 10.41 -2.08 -17.20
CA ALA A 186 11.78 -1.64 -17.39
C ALA A 186 11.95 -0.15 -17.07
N ASP A 187 10.91 0.65 -17.31
CA ASP A 187 10.95 2.10 -17.15
C ASP A 187 10.71 2.55 -15.70
N PHE A 188 10.01 1.75 -14.89
CA PHE A 188 9.67 2.09 -13.51
C PHE A 188 10.87 2.55 -12.67
N PRO A 189 12.02 1.83 -12.64
CA PRO A 189 13.15 2.26 -11.82
C PRO A 189 13.73 3.62 -12.23
N GLU A 190 13.76 3.91 -13.53
CA GLU A 190 14.26 5.17 -14.06
C GLU A 190 13.34 6.34 -13.69
N VAL A 191 12.04 6.23 -14.01
CA VAL A 191 11.09 7.35 -13.80
C VAL A 191 10.79 7.59 -12.32
N SER A 192 10.78 6.53 -11.51
CA SER A 192 10.49 6.63 -10.08
C SER A 192 11.73 7.02 -9.28
N GLY A 193 12.93 6.81 -9.82
CA GLY A 193 14.20 6.94 -9.11
C GLY A 193 14.32 6.02 -7.88
N THR A 194 13.56 4.91 -7.86
CA THR A 194 13.58 3.90 -6.80
C THR A 194 13.39 2.50 -7.40
N LYS A 195 13.42 1.44 -6.58
CA LYS A 195 13.35 0.06 -7.06
C LYS A 195 11.91 -0.35 -7.38
N LEU A 196 11.74 -1.22 -8.38
CA LEU A 196 10.53 -2.04 -8.51
C LEU A 196 10.67 -3.23 -7.55
N LEU A 197 9.76 -3.35 -6.59
CA LEU A 197 9.81 -4.30 -5.48
C LEU A 197 8.75 -5.40 -5.56
N GLY A 198 7.96 -5.45 -6.63
CA GLY A 198 7.02 -6.53 -6.83
C GLY A 198 5.98 -6.25 -7.91
N ALA A 199 5.30 -7.33 -8.30
CA ALA A 199 4.18 -7.32 -9.21
C ALA A 199 3.15 -8.35 -8.72
N ILE A 200 2.05 -7.86 -8.15
CA ILE A 200 1.00 -8.71 -7.57
C ILE A 200 0.10 -9.22 -8.71
N PRO A 201 -0.09 -10.54 -8.90
CA PRO A 201 -0.91 -11.06 -9.98
C PRO A 201 -2.36 -10.55 -9.92
N GLU A 202 -2.95 -10.35 -11.10
CA GLU A 202 -4.37 -10.09 -11.25
C GLU A 202 -5.21 -11.17 -10.54
N GLY A 203 -6.25 -10.73 -9.84
CA GLY A 203 -7.13 -11.64 -9.09
C GLY A 203 -6.49 -12.25 -7.84
N ALA A 204 -5.28 -11.81 -7.42
CA ALA A 204 -4.60 -12.35 -6.23
C ALA A 204 -5.51 -12.36 -4.99
N GLY A 205 -6.34 -11.33 -4.77
CA GLY A 205 -7.26 -11.28 -3.63
C GLY A 205 -8.30 -12.43 -3.57
N ALA A 206 -8.54 -13.14 -4.66
CA ALA A 206 -9.46 -14.28 -4.69
C ALA A 206 -8.74 -15.64 -4.58
N ARG A 207 -7.41 -15.65 -4.53
CA ARG A 207 -6.63 -16.88 -4.55
C ARG A 207 -6.70 -17.65 -3.22
N PRO A 208 -6.93 -18.97 -3.24
CA PRO A 208 -6.93 -19.78 -2.04
C PRO A 208 -5.53 -19.99 -1.45
N ASP A 209 -4.49 -19.90 -2.29
CA ASP A 209 -3.07 -20.05 -1.95
C ASP A 209 -2.37 -18.70 -1.73
N PHE A 210 -3.14 -17.65 -1.40
CA PHE A 210 -2.62 -16.28 -1.30
C PHE A 210 -1.41 -16.19 -0.38
N ARG A 211 -1.51 -16.79 0.82
CA ARG A 211 -0.47 -16.68 1.85
C ARG A 211 0.83 -17.37 1.42
N GLU A 212 0.73 -18.53 0.79
CA GLU A 212 1.87 -19.30 0.32
C GLU A 212 2.54 -18.65 -0.90
N SER A 213 1.74 -18.07 -1.80
CA SER A 213 2.22 -17.48 -3.04
C SER A 213 2.72 -16.04 -2.89
N ALA A 214 2.20 -15.26 -1.94
CA ALA A 214 2.54 -13.84 -1.76
C ALA A 214 4.04 -13.51 -1.68
N PRO A 215 4.89 -14.27 -0.96
CA PRO A 215 6.33 -14.02 -0.93
C PRO A 215 6.98 -14.04 -2.32
N SER A 216 6.46 -14.85 -3.26
CA SER A 216 6.99 -14.95 -4.62
C SER A 216 6.68 -13.76 -5.53
N TRP A 217 5.83 -12.83 -5.09
CA TRP A 217 5.42 -11.64 -5.85
C TRP A 217 6.18 -10.38 -5.42
N LEU A 218 6.95 -10.48 -4.33
CA LEU A 218 7.59 -9.37 -3.63
C LEU A 218 9.10 -9.56 -3.54
N ALA A 219 9.84 -8.47 -3.64
CA ALA A 219 11.29 -8.46 -3.53
C ALA A 219 11.77 -8.74 -2.08
N PRO A 220 13.06 -9.08 -1.89
CA PRO A 220 13.62 -9.36 -0.55
C PRO A 220 13.46 -8.23 0.47
N GLU A 221 13.44 -6.97 0.04
CA GLU A 221 13.16 -5.80 0.90
C GLU A 221 11.78 -5.87 1.59
N LEU A 222 10.85 -6.63 1.02
CA LEU A 222 9.50 -6.88 1.52
C LEU A 222 9.33 -8.32 2.04
N ALA A 223 10.43 -8.98 2.42
CA ALA A 223 10.49 -10.36 2.89
C ALA A 223 10.04 -11.42 1.86
N GLY A 224 10.07 -11.07 0.57
CA GLY A 224 9.77 -12.01 -0.51
C GLY A 224 11.01 -12.57 -1.21
N THR A 225 10.78 -13.23 -2.34
CA THR A 225 11.81 -13.92 -3.14
C THR A 225 11.79 -13.53 -4.62
N TRP A 226 10.96 -12.56 -5.00
CA TRP A 226 10.80 -12.10 -6.37
C TRP A 226 12.01 -11.28 -6.83
N ASP A 227 12.36 -11.41 -8.12
CA ASP A 227 13.44 -10.65 -8.74
C ASP A 227 12.93 -9.86 -9.95
N ALA A 228 13.19 -8.55 -9.95
CA ALA A 228 12.68 -7.64 -10.97
C ALA A 228 13.27 -7.92 -12.36
N ALA A 229 14.56 -8.26 -12.43
CA ALA A 229 15.23 -8.49 -13.70
C ALA A 229 14.73 -9.78 -14.36
N ALA A 230 14.59 -10.87 -13.60
CA ALA A 230 14.02 -12.12 -14.05
C ALA A 230 12.56 -11.96 -14.49
N PHE A 231 11.78 -11.20 -13.72
CA PHE A 231 10.38 -10.94 -14.06
C PHE A 231 10.24 -10.15 -15.36
N ALA A 232 10.98 -9.04 -15.51
CA ALA A 232 10.97 -8.24 -16.74
C ALA A 232 11.43 -9.06 -17.96
N ALA A 233 12.43 -9.93 -17.82
CA ALA A 233 12.89 -10.81 -18.89
C ALA A 233 11.82 -11.83 -19.33
N SER A 234 11.06 -12.38 -18.38
CA SER A 234 9.95 -13.31 -18.67
C SER A 234 8.74 -12.63 -19.32
N ALA A 235 8.48 -11.38 -18.94
CA ALA A 235 7.39 -10.57 -19.50
C ALA A 235 7.67 -10.12 -20.95
N TYR A 236 8.93 -10.12 -21.38
CA TYR A 236 9.36 -9.67 -22.71
C TYR A 236 10.34 -10.68 -23.35
N PRO A 237 9.86 -11.84 -23.83
CA PRO A 237 10.71 -12.73 -24.63
C PRO A 237 11.11 -11.99 -25.91
N ARG A 238 12.42 -11.80 -26.11
CA ARG A 238 12.97 -11.20 -27.33
C ARG A 238 12.66 -12.03 -28.57
#